data_AF-A0A835KC83-F1
#
_entry.id   AF-A0A835KC83-F1
#
_cell.length_a   1.000
_cell.length_b   1.000
_cell.length_c   1.000
_cell.angle_alpha   90.00
_cell.angle_beta   90.00
_cell.angle_gamma   90.00
#
_symmetry.space_group_name_H-M   'P 1'
#
loop_
_entity.id
_entity.type
_entity.pdbx_description
1 polymer ?
#
loop_
_entity_poly.entity_id
_entity_poly.type
_entity_poly.pdbx_seq_one_letter_code
_entity_poly.pdbx_strand_id
1 'polypeptide(L)'
;MAKSFSDVLDNITITSSPYSSIARSFVGFESKEPADRHVVPIGKLKNIRFMSIFRFKPDNNNNIDIYAESGSTKVSGAEFENVLYVHLGDDPYNLVREAIKGLVEGGCPPGLVLIDDGWQYISHDEDPITKEDMDATVADYVYVWHALCGYWGGLRPNVPGLPETEIVKPKLSSGLEMTMKDLAVDKIVSTGIGLVLPEIVDQIYEGLHSHLENVGIDGVKLLEMLSENYVGRVELAKAYYKPLTVSVRKNFNGNGVIASMEHCNEFMFLGTKAISLGRVGDDFWCTDPSTGTFWLQGCHMVHCAYHSLSMGNFIRPNWDMFQSTNPCAEFHVASRAISGGPIYVSDVVGKHNLPLLRRLVLPDGTILGCEYYALPTRDCLFEDPLHDGNNILKIWNFNKASNNFGTEILSLCPMLKKEIIG
;
A
#
# COMPACT_ATOMS: atom_id res chain seq x y z
N MET A 1 12.74 8.66 -25.17
CA MET A 1 11.94 7.96 -26.19
C MET A 1 12.79 7.32 -27.29
N ALA A 2 13.72 8.01 -27.97
CA ALA A 2 14.56 7.43 -29.05
C ALA A 2 15.45 6.22 -28.67
N LYS A 3 15.69 5.99 -27.37
CA LYS A 3 16.39 4.78 -26.86
C LYS A 3 15.44 3.62 -26.53
N SER A 4 14.13 3.88 -26.45
CA SER A 4 13.14 2.99 -25.83
C SER A 4 12.00 2.61 -26.78
N PHE A 5 11.68 3.47 -27.73
CA PHE A 5 10.67 3.24 -28.76
C PHE A 5 11.30 3.38 -30.15
N SER A 6 10.94 2.49 -31.07
CA SER A 6 11.12 2.66 -32.51
C SER A 6 9.81 3.08 -33.16
N ASP A 7 9.90 3.66 -34.35
CA ASP A 7 8.73 4.01 -35.18
C ASP A 7 7.74 4.95 -34.46
N VAL A 8 8.27 5.87 -33.65
CA VAL A 8 7.49 6.92 -32.98
C VAL A 8 6.89 7.84 -34.04
N LEU A 9 5.59 8.09 -33.96
CA LEU A 9 4.88 8.97 -34.90
C LEU A 9 5.18 10.45 -34.65
N ASP A 10 5.18 11.24 -35.72
CA ASP A 10 5.53 12.68 -35.69
C ASP A 10 4.57 13.53 -34.84
N ASN A 11 3.36 13.05 -34.58
CA ASN A 11 2.35 13.75 -33.79
C ASN A 11 2.44 13.47 -32.28
N ILE A 12 3.46 12.73 -31.83
CA ILE A 12 3.72 12.47 -30.41
C ILE A 12 4.57 13.59 -29.82
N THR A 13 4.08 14.22 -28.75
CA THR A 13 4.77 15.29 -28.03
C THR A 13 5.40 14.78 -26.75
N ILE A 14 6.49 15.41 -26.32
CA ILE A 14 7.22 15.04 -25.10
C ILE A 14 7.44 16.28 -24.27
N THR A 15 6.89 16.27 -23.05
CA THR A 15 7.10 17.33 -22.08
C THR A 15 7.95 16.81 -20.94
N SER A 16 9.08 17.46 -20.67
CA SER A 16 9.95 17.09 -19.55
C SER A 16 9.25 17.38 -18.22
N SER A 17 9.29 16.45 -17.27
CA SER A 17 8.74 16.69 -15.94
C SER A 17 9.57 17.76 -15.21
N PRO A 18 8.97 18.84 -14.69
CA PRO A 18 9.72 19.90 -13.99
C PRO A 18 10.23 19.46 -12.59
N TYR A 19 9.90 18.24 -12.15
CA TYR A 19 10.10 17.79 -10.78
C TYR A 19 11.33 16.87 -10.57
N SER A 20 12.22 16.69 -11.56
CA SER A 20 13.36 15.76 -11.41
C SER A 20 14.47 15.91 -12.47
N SER A 21 15.72 15.61 -12.06
CA SER A 21 16.91 15.49 -12.93
C SER A 21 17.07 14.12 -13.63
N ILE A 22 16.29 13.11 -13.25
CA ILE A 22 16.24 11.78 -13.90
C ILE A 22 15.28 11.83 -15.09
N ALA A 23 15.58 11.08 -16.17
CA ALA A 23 14.79 11.01 -17.40
C ALA A 23 13.32 10.58 -17.14
N ARG A 24 12.48 11.59 -16.94
CA ARG A 24 11.03 11.49 -16.72
C ARG A 24 10.35 12.40 -17.72
N SER A 25 9.38 11.87 -18.45
CA SER A 25 8.70 12.64 -19.46
C SER A 25 7.22 12.30 -19.49
N PHE A 26 6.41 13.32 -19.72
CA PHE A 26 5.06 13.13 -20.19
C PHE A 26 5.11 12.94 -21.70
N VAL A 27 4.33 11.97 -22.17
CA VAL A 27 4.08 11.69 -23.57
C VAL A 27 2.66 12.17 -23.86
N GLY A 28 2.58 13.07 -24.81
CA GLY A 28 1.35 13.63 -25.33
C GLY A 28 1.19 13.34 -26.81
N PHE A 29 0.09 13.81 -27.39
CA PHE A 29 -0.11 13.79 -28.83
C PHE A 29 -1.02 14.92 -29.29
N GLU A 30 -0.90 15.26 -30.57
CA GLU A 30 -1.83 16.13 -31.28
C GLU A 30 -2.70 15.29 -32.23
N SER A 31 -4.01 15.56 -32.21
CA SER A 31 -4.99 15.01 -33.15
C SER A 31 -5.41 16.08 -34.15
N LYS A 32 -5.75 15.66 -35.37
CA LYS A 32 -6.23 16.58 -36.42
C LYS A 32 -7.63 17.13 -36.13
N GLU A 33 -8.46 16.35 -35.44
CA GLU A 33 -9.85 16.69 -35.13
C GLU A 33 -10.12 16.40 -33.65
N PRO A 34 -10.96 17.20 -32.96
CA PRO A 34 -11.46 16.87 -31.63
C PRO A 34 -12.38 15.63 -31.68
N ALA A 35 -12.17 14.66 -30.78
CA ALA A 35 -13.06 13.54 -30.60
C ALA A 35 -13.23 13.21 -29.11
N ASP A 36 -14.33 12.54 -28.78
CA ASP A 36 -14.58 12.00 -27.44
C ASP A 36 -13.72 10.76 -27.13
N ARG A 37 -13.11 10.17 -28.18
CA ARG A 37 -12.20 9.03 -28.11
C ARG A 37 -11.07 9.14 -29.14
N HIS A 38 -9.84 9.04 -28.67
CA HIS A 38 -8.63 8.92 -29.48
C HIS A 38 -7.87 7.65 -29.15
N VAL A 39 -7.36 6.99 -30.20
CA VAL A 39 -6.43 5.86 -30.10
C VAL A 39 -5.23 6.23 -30.95
N VAL A 40 -4.08 6.41 -30.32
CA VAL A 40 -2.86 6.91 -30.99
C VAL A 40 -1.69 5.97 -30.73
N PRO A 41 -1.08 5.39 -31.78
CA PRO A 41 0.14 4.59 -31.62
C PRO A 41 1.31 5.49 -31.24
N ILE A 42 2.05 5.13 -30.21
CA ILE A 42 3.29 5.85 -29.82
C ILE A 42 4.55 5.21 -30.40
N GLY A 43 4.44 4.04 -31.01
CA GLY A 43 5.54 3.25 -31.56
C GLY A 43 5.75 1.92 -30.84
N LYS A 44 6.83 1.23 -31.18
CA LYS A 44 7.15 -0.11 -30.67
C LYS A 44 8.23 -0.04 -29.62
N LEU A 45 8.07 -0.77 -28.51
CA LEU A 45 9.14 -0.89 -27.52
C LEU A 45 10.33 -1.66 -28.09
N LYS A 46 11.55 -1.19 -27.80
CA LYS A 46 12.79 -1.82 -28.24
C LYS A 46 13.69 -2.13 -27.05
N ASN A 47 14.04 -3.41 -26.88
CA ASN A 47 15.06 -3.90 -25.95
C ASN A 47 14.86 -3.45 -24.48
N ILE A 48 13.61 -3.28 -24.03
CA ILE A 48 13.28 -2.84 -22.67
C ILE A 48 12.15 -3.73 -22.13
N ARG A 49 12.36 -4.28 -20.92
CA ARG A 49 11.29 -4.88 -20.10
C ARG A 49 10.53 -3.72 -19.45
N PHE A 50 9.22 -3.64 -19.60
CA PHE A 50 8.43 -2.52 -19.08
C PHE A 50 7.35 -3.02 -18.11
N MET A 51 7.19 -2.30 -17.01
CA MET A 51 6.16 -2.54 -16.00
C MET A 51 5.04 -1.53 -16.18
N SER A 52 3.77 -1.98 -16.14
CA SER A 52 2.60 -1.10 -16.28
C SER A 52 1.60 -1.30 -15.16
N ILE A 53 1.12 -0.20 -14.62
CA ILE A 53 0.02 -0.15 -13.64
C ILE A 53 -1.35 -0.11 -14.38
N PHE A 54 -1.36 0.05 -15.71
CA PHE A 54 -2.57 0.13 -16.54
C PHE A 54 -2.58 -0.87 -17.70
N ARG A 55 -3.80 -1.23 -18.13
CA ARG A 55 -4.08 -2.21 -19.19
C ARG A 55 -3.47 -1.75 -20.54
N PHE A 56 -2.48 -2.46 -21.05
CA PHE A 56 -2.03 -2.32 -22.43
C PHE A 56 -2.59 -3.45 -23.32
N LYS A 57 -2.96 -3.09 -24.54
CA LYS A 57 -3.09 -4.04 -25.65
C LYS A 57 -2.25 -3.48 -26.79
N PRO A 58 -1.24 -4.22 -27.28
CA PRO A 58 -0.60 -3.83 -28.52
C PRO A 58 -1.63 -3.88 -29.66
N ASP A 59 -1.49 -3.00 -30.64
CA ASP A 59 -2.26 -3.10 -31.89
C ASP A 59 -1.82 -4.33 -32.70
N ASN A 60 -2.49 -4.60 -33.82
CA ASN A 60 -2.13 -5.72 -34.71
C ASN A 60 -0.73 -5.61 -35.33
N ASN A 61 -0.03 -4.48 -35.12
CA ASN A 61 1.31 -4.19 -35.63
C ASN A 61 2.37 -4.15 -34.51
N ASN A 62 2.03 -4.53 -33.28
CA ASN A 62 2.85 -4.47 -32.06
C ASN A 62 3.24 -3.04 -31.62
N ASN A 63 2.46 -2.02 -31.98
CA ASN A 63 2.62 -0.69 -31.41
C ASN A 63 1.97 -0.63 -30.03
N ILE A 64 2.52 0.19 -29.14
CA ILE A 64 1.79 0.62 -27.94
C ILE A 64 0.84 1.73 -28.35
N ASP A 65 -0.44 1.58 -28.01
CA ASP A 65 -1.47 2.59 -28.24
C ASP A 65 -1.80 3.32 -26.95
N ILE A 66 -1.90 4.65 -27.04
CA ILE A 66 -2.50 5.50 -26.02
C ILE A 66 -3.98 5.68 -26.35
N TYR A 67 -4.83 5.37 -25.36
CA TYR A 67 -6.27 5.64 -25.41
C TYR A 67 -6.58 6.88 -24.56
N ALA A 68 -7.08 7.94 -25.18
CA ALA A 68 -7.58 9.13 -24.49
C ALA A 68 -9.09 9.26 -24.74
N GLU A 69 -9.89 9.23 -23.67
CA GLU A 69 -11.34 9.31 -23.74
C GLU A 69 -11.84 10.41 -22.80
N SER A 70 -12.70 11.30 -23.30
CA SER A 70 -13.30 12.39 -22.52
C SER A 70 -14.68 12.03 -21.95
N GLY A 71 -15.32 11.01 -22.53
CA GLY A 71 -16.69 10.60 -22.22
C GLY A 71 -17.76 11.65 -22.59
N SER A 72 -17.42 12.69 -23.35
CA SER A 72 -18.30 13.81 -23.69
C SER A 72 -18.28 14.08 -25.19
N THR A 73 -19.45 14.08 -25.84
CA THR A 73 -19.58 14.41 -27.27
C THR A 73 -19.35 15.90 -27.61
N LYS A 74 -19.01 16.72 -26.61
CA LYS A 74 -18.80 18.18 -26.75
C LYS A 74 -17.31 18.56 -26.69
N VAL A 75 -16.38 17.65 -26.99
CA VAL A 75 -14.95 17.96 -26.98
C VAL A 75 -14.61 19.03 -28.01
N SER A 76 -13.88 20.06 -27.58
CA SER A 76 -13.36 21.12 -28.46
C SER A 76 -11.83 21.17 -28.52
N GLY A 77 -11.13 20.33 -27.74
CA GLY A 77 -9.67 20.25 -27.71
C GLY A 77 -9.16 19.04 -28.51
N ALA A 78 -8.03 19.21 -29.19
CA ALA A 78 -7.37 18.16 -29.96
C ALA A 78 -5.88 17.98 -29.59
N GLU A 79 -5.42 18.70 -28.57
CA GLU A 79 -4.05 18.65 -28.04
C GLU A 79 -4.07 18.00 -26.66
N PHE A 80 -3.19 17.03 -26.47
CA PHE A 80 -3.12 16.26 -25.24
C PHE A 80 -1.67 16.20 -24.77
N GLU A 81 -1.23 17.18 -23.99
CA GLU A 81 0.20 17.34 -23.67
C GLU A 81 0.76 16.32 -22.67
N ASN A 82 -0.06 15.82 -21.74
CA ASN A 82 0.39 15.04 -20.60
C ASN A 82 -0.43 13.76 -20.39
N VAL A 83 -0.55 12.93 -21.43
CA VAL A 83 -1.45 11.75 -21.44
C VAL A 83 -0.85 10.54 -20.75
N LEU A 84 0.44 10.29 -20.99
CA LEU A 84 1.15 9.13 -20.46
C LEU A 84 2.43 9.59 -19.77
N TYR A 85 2.56 9.31 -18.49
CA TYR A 85 3.81 9.53 -17.77
C TYR A 85 4.75 8.32 -17.95
N VAL A 86 5.96 8.57 -18.46
CA VAL A 86 6.98 7.53 -18.67
C VAL A 86 8.17 7.80 -17.76
N HIS A 87 8.49 6.80 -16.93
CA HIS A 87 9.69 6.78 -16.11
C HIS A 87 10.58 5.60 -16.52
N LEU A 88 11.81 5.90 -16.94
CA LEU A 88 12.89 4.92 -16.98
C LEU A 88 13.47 4.86 -15.57
N GLY A 89 13.09 3.83 -14.81
CA GLY A 89 13.56 3.57 -13.45
C GLY A 89 14.33 2.25 -13.34
N ASP A 90 14.88 1.99 -12.16
CA ASP A 90 15.65 0.79 -11.85
C ASP A 90 14.75 -0.47 -11.79
N ASP A 91 15.33 -1.64 -12.06
CA ASP A 91 14.69 -2.94 -11.87
C ASP A 91 14.14 -3.04 -10.42
N PRO A 92 12.83 -3.32 -10.20
CA PRO A 92 12.25 -3.32 -8.86
C PRO A 92 12.92 -4.32 -7.92
N TYR A 93 13.43 -5.44 -8.43
CA TYR A 93 14.19 -6.41 -7.64
C TYR A 93 15.55 -5.86 -7.22
N ASN A 94 16.21 -5.05 -8.07
CA ASN A 94 17.42 -4.34 -7.69
C ASN A 94 17.13 -3.24 -6.68
N LEU A 95 16.00 -2.53 -6.81
CA LEU A 95 15.59 -1.50 -5.85
C LEU A 95 15.41 -2.11 -4.45
N VAL A 96 14.68 -3.23 -4.35
CA VAL A 96 14.50 -3.97 -3.08
C VAL A 96 15.84 -4.45 -2.53
N ARG A 97 16.70 -5.04 -3.37
CA ARG A 97 18.03 -5.52 -2.95
C ARG A 97 18.91 -4.40 -2.41
N GLU A 98 18.97 -3.25 -3.09
CA GLU A 98 19.76 -2.09 -2.64
C GLU A 98 19.19 -1.46 -1.37
N ALA A 99 17.86 -1.45 -1.19
CA ALA A 99 17.22 -1.03 0.06
C ALA A 99 17.66 -1.89 1.24
N ILE A 100 17.57 -3.21 1.10
CA ILE A 100 17.99 -4.17 2.13
C ILE A 100 19.48 -4.02 2.42
N LYS A 101 20.31 -3.98 1.38
CA LYS A 101 21.76 -3.84 1.52
C LYS A 101 22.12 -2.56 2.26
N GLY A 102 21.51 -1.42 1.93
CA GLY A 102 21.78 -0.15 2.61
C GLY A 102 21.43 -0.18 4.10
N LEU A 103 20.35 -0.88 4.49
CA LEU A 103 19.96 -1.07 5.88
C LEU A 103 20.90 -2.04 6.62
N VAL A 104 21.29 -3.16 6.01
CA VAL A 104 22.24 -4.14 6.56
C VAL A 104 23.61 -3.50 6.79
N GLU A 105 24.18 -2.85 5.77
CA GLU A 105 25.46 -2.13 5.87
C GLU A 105 25.38 -0.98 6.89
N GLY A 106 24.18 -0.42 7.06
CA GLY A 106 23.88 0.61 8.04
C GLY A 106 23.75 0.13 9.48
N GLY A 107 23.80 -1.19 9.74
CA GLY A 107 23.62 -1.78 11.06
C GLY A 107 22.17 -1.86 11.52
N CYS A 108 21.22 -1.80 10.59
CA CYS A 108 19.78 -1.92 10.82
C CYS A 108 19.17 -3.00 9.93
N PRO A 109 19.63 -4.27 9.96
CA PRO A 109 19.14 -5.31 9.07
C PRO A 109 17.62 -5.49 9.24
N PRO A 110 16.82 -5.44 8.16
CA PRO A 110 15.38 -5.64 8.26
C PRO A 110 15.06 -7.12 8.43
N GLY A 111 14.22 -7.47 9.40
CA GLY A 111 13.68 -8.84 9.53
C GLY A 111 12.53 -9.14 8.55
N LEU A 112 11.89 -8.11 7.99
CA LEU A 112 10.76 -8.25 7.08
C LEU A 112 10.83 -7.19 5.96
N VAL A 113 10.55 -7.62 4.73
CA VAL A 113 10.37 -6.75 3.58
C VAL A 113 8.91 -6.80 3.14
N LEU A 114 8.28 -5.63 3.05
CA LEU A 114 6.93 -5.47 2.52
C LEU A 114 7.01 -4.84 1.12
N ILE A 115 6.55 -5.57 0.10
CA ILE A 115 6.33 -5.02 -1.23
C ILE A 115 4.87 -4.58 -1.32
N ASP A 116 4.65 -3.28 -1.22
CA ASP A 116 3.33 -2.67 -1.21
C ASP A 116 2.74 -2.55 -2.63
N ASP A 117 1.60 -1.86 -2.75
CA ASP A 117 0.87 -1.68 -3.99
C ASP A 117 1.73 -1.32 -5.23
N GLY A 118 1.27 -1.76 -6.40
CA GLY A 118 1.95 -1.55 -7.68
C GLY A 118 2.88 -2.67 -8.15
N TRP A 119 3.09 -3.74 -7.37
CA TRP A 119 3.89 -4.90 -7.80
C TRP A 119 3.12 -5.92 -8.65
N GLN A 120 1.78 -6.01 -8.46
CA GLN A 120 0.94 -6.98 -9.18
C GLN A 120 0.94 -6.68 -10.68
N TYR A 121 1.78 -7.41 -11.40
CA TYR A 121 1.95 -7.34 -12.85
C TYR A 121 0.96 -8.28 -13.54
N ILE A 122 0.58 -7.94 -14.78
CA ILE A 122 -0.06 -8.86 -15.71
C ILE A 122 0.96 -9.09 -16.82
N SER A 123 1.63 -10.25 -16.80
CA SER A 123 2.47 -10.71 -17.92
C SER A 123 1.59 -11.07 -19.13
N HIS A 124 2.19 -11.05 -20.32
CA HIS A 124 1.57 -11.66 -21.50
C HIS A 124 1.85 -13.17 -21.50
N ASP A 125 0.94 -13.97 -22.09
CA ASP A 125 1.06 -15.44 -22.18
C ASP A 125 2.36 -15.93 -22.87
N GLU A 126 3.08 -15.04 -23.56
CA GLU A 126 4.30 -15.34 -24.32
C GLU A 126 5.60 -14.97 -23.57
N ASP A 127 5.53 -14.37 -22.38
CA ASP A 127 6.71 -14.03 -21.61
C ASP A 127 7.35 -15.31 -21.03
N PRO A 128 8.64 -15.58 -21.27
CA PRO A 128 9.31 -16.71 -20.65
C PRO A 128 9.30 -16.51 -19.13
N ILE A 129 8.95 -17.58 -18.39
CA ILE A 129 9.11 -17.64 -16.93
C ILE A 129 10.61 -17.57 -16.63
N THR A 130 11.17 -16.36 -16.60
CA THR A 130 12.48 -16.16 -16.00
C THR A 130 12.28 -16.18 -14.50
N LYS A 131 12.98 -17.09 -13.82
CA LYS A 131 13.06 -17.21 -12.36
C LYS A 131 12.92 -15.84 -11.67
N GLU A 132 11.79 -15.62 -11.01
CA GLU A 132 11.65 -14.56 -10.01
C GLU A 132 12.36 -15.05 -8.75
N ASP A 133 13.69 -14.92 -8.73
CA ASP A 133 14.48 -15.33 -7.55
C ASP A 133 14.39 -14.23 -6.48
N MET A 134 13.44 -14.36 -5.55
CA MET A 134 13.47 -13.68 -4.25
C MET A 134 14.29 -14.46 -3.20
N ASP A 135 14.71 -15.70 -3.51
CA ASP A 135 15.48 -16.67 -2.71
C ASP A 135 16.87 -16.20 -2.20
N ALA A 136 17.22 -14.91 -2.33
CA ALA A 136 18.55 -14.39 -2.02
C ALA A 136 18.54 -13.04 -1.29
N THR A 137 17.52 -12.77 -0.46
CA THR A 137 17.54 -11.58 0.42
C THR A 137 17.96 -11.94 1.85
N VAL A 138 18.61 -11.00 2.54
CA VAL A 138 19.06 -11.15 3.95
C VAL A 138 17.90 -10.94 4.94
N ALA A 139 16.70 -10.63 4.44
CA ALA A 139 15.51 -10.52 5.27
C ALA A 139 14.99 -11.91 5.63
N ASP A 140 14.48 -12.07 6.85
CA ASP A 140 13.93 -13.34 7.30
C ASP A 140 12.61 -13.67 6.60
N TYR A 141 11.86 -12.63 6.19
CA TYR A 141 10.56 -12.77 5.56
C TYR A 141 10.34 -11.74 4.44
N VAL A 142 9.62 -12.14 3.39
CA VAL A 142 9.14 -11.25 2.31
C VAL A 142 7.63 -11.38 2.16
N TYR A 143 6.93 -10.26 2.27
CA TYR A 143 5.47 -10.20 2.13
C TYR A 143 5.09 -9.26 0.98
N VAL A 144 3.96 -9.55 0.34
CA VAL A 144 3.43 -8.75 -0.77
C VAL A 144 2.00 -8.28 -0.52
N TRP A 145 1.64 -7.11 -1.02
CA TRP A 145 0.29 -6.58 -0.86
C TRP A 145 -0.70 -7.08 -1.92
N HIS A 146 -1.93 -7.40 -1.54
CA HIS A 146 -3.03 -7.54 -2.50
C HIS A 146 -4.35 -7.10 -1.86
N ALA A 147 -5.32 -6.66 -2.65
CA ALA A 147 -6.66 -6.39 -2.12
C ALA A 147 -7.44 -7.70 -1.95
N LEU A 148 -8.51 -7.68 -1.16
CA LEU A 148 -9.43 -8.79 -0.92
C LEU A 148 -10.00 -9.37 -2.23
N CYS A 149 -10.18 -8.52 -3.25
CA CYS A 149 -10.64 -8.92 -4.58
C CYS A 149 -9.49 -9.13 -5.59
N GLY A 150 -8.24 -9.30 -5.15
CA GLY A 150 -7.06 -9.38 -6.02
C GLY A 150 -6.28 -8.07 -6.00
N TYR A 151 -6.63 -7.12 -6.88
CA TYR A 151 -6.07 -5.75 -6.85
C TYR A 151 -7.17 -4.72 -6.51
N TRP A 152 -6.83 -3.43 -6.41
CA TRP A 152 -7.77 -2.35 -6.10
C TRP A 152 -9.08 -2.41 -6.92
N GLY A 153 -8.97 -2.70 -8.22
CA GLY A 153 -10.11 -2.82 -9.13
C GLY A 153 -10.68 -4.23 -9.28
N GLY A 154 -10.26 -5.20 -8.48
CA GLY A 154 -10.64 -6.60 -8.62
C GLY A 154 -9.92 -7.34 -9.75
N LEU A 155 -10.45 -8.50 -10.16
CA LEU A 155 -9.93 -9.27 -11.28
C LEU A 155 -10.43 -8.74 -12.62
N ARG A 156 -9.61 -8.92 -13.67
CA ARG A 156 -10.00 -8.54 -15.02
C ARG A 156 -10.89 -9.65 -15.62
N PRO A 157 -12.10 -9.34 -16.13
CA PRO A 157 -12.94 -10.32 -16.80
C PRO A 157 -12.31 -10.84 -18.10
N ASN A 158 -12.67 -12.08 -18.46
CA ASN A 158 -12.30 -12.74 -19.72
C ASN A 158 -10.79 -12.85 -19.95
N VAL A 159 -10.03 -13.14 -18.88
CA VAL A 159 -8.60 -13.44 -18.98
C VAL A 159 -8.43 -14.96 -18.88
N PRO A 160 -7.82 -15.62 -19.88
CA PRO A 160 -7.53 -17.05 -19.80
C PRO A 160 -6.77 -17.41 -18.53
N GLY A 161 -7.17 -18.48 -17.86
CA GLY A 161 -6.51 -18.95 -16.63
C GLY A 161 -6.92 -18.21 -15.35
N LEU A 162 -7.69 -17.12 -15.43
CA LEU A 162 -8.26 -16.46 -14.25
C LEU A 162 -9.72 -16.87 -14.01
N PRO A 163 -10.19 -16.84 -12.75
CA PRO A 163 -11.59 -17.11 -12.41
C PRO A 163 -12.57 -16.18 -13.14
N GLU A 164 -13.77 -16.69 -13.37
CA GLU A 164 -14.87 -15.89 -13.93
C GLU A 164 -15.17 -14.69 -13.02
N THR A 165 -15.36 -13.53 -13.64
CA THR A 165 -15.41 -12.25 -12.95
C THR A 165 -16.44 -11.33 -13.59
N GLU A 166 -17.26 -10.67 -12.77
CA GLU A 166 -18.26 -9.69 -13.19
C GLU A 166 -17.85 -8.27 -12.78
N ILE A 167 -18.07 -7.28 -13.66
CA ILE A 167 -17.87 -5.88 -13.27
C ILE A 167 -19.09 -5.39 -12.50
N VAL A 168 -18.89 -5.11 -11.21
CA VAL A 168 -19.90 -4.56 -10.32
C VAL A 168 -19.55 -3.13 -9.98
N LYS A 169 -20.48 -2.20 -10.17
CA LYS A 169 -20.30 -0.81 -9.73
C LYS A 169 -20.70 -0.67 -8.27
N PRO A 170 -19.79 -0.31 -7.35
CA PRO A 170 -20.15 -0.13 -5.96
C PRO A 170 -20.97 1.15 -5.81
N LYS A 171 -21.88 1.12 -4.83
CA LYS A 171 -22.65 2.28 -4.39
C LYS A 171 -22.17 2.69 -3.01
N LEU A 172 -21.78 3.95 -2.86
CA LEU A 172 -21.40 4.48 -1.56
C LEU A 172 -22.62 4.55 -0.64
N SER A 173 -22.42 4.24 0.64
CA SER A 173 -23.44 4.52 1.66
C SER A 173 -23.46 6.02 1.96
N SER A 174 -24.59 6.53 2.46
CA SER A 174 -24.71 7.96 2.80
C SER A 174 -23.65 8.42 3.80
N GLY A 175 -23.20 7.56 4.72
CA GLY A 175 -22.12 7.88 5.64
C GLY A 175 -20.76 7.96 4.95
N LEU A 176 -20.49 7.07 4.00
CA LEU A 176 -19.24 7.08 3.23
C LEU A 176 -19.18 8.24 2.23
N GLU A 177 -20.32 8.71 1.72
CA GLU A 177 -20.38 9.94 0.90
C GLU A 177 -19.96 11.20 1.67
N MET A 178 -20.01 11.16 3.01
CA MET A 178 -19.62 12.28 3.88
C MET A 178 -18.14 12.25 4.27
N THR A 179 -17.40 11.20 3.92
CA THR A 179 -15.96 11.12 4.24
C THR A 179 -15.12 11.93 3.26
N MET A 180 -13.83 12.08 3.58
CA MET A 180 -12.89 12.72 2.65
C MET A 180 -12.82 11.95 1.33
N LYS A 181 -12.54 12.69 0.25
CA LYS A 181 -12.25 12.07 -1.06
C LYS A 181 -10.99 11.24 -0.95
N ASP A 182 -11.08 10.02 -1.45
CA ASP A 182 -9.96 9.10 -1.57
C ASP A 182 -9.84 8.68 -3.03
N LEU A 183 -8.63 8.76 -3.58
CA LEU A 183 -8.41 8.50 -5.00
C LEU A 183 -8.73 7.05 -5.37
N ALA A 184 -8.40 6.09 -4.50
CA ALA A 184 -8.65 4.67 -4.77
C ALA A 184 -10.15 4.38 -4.75
N VAL A 185 -10.87 4.88 -3.74
CA VAL A 185 -12.33 4.75 -3.64
C VAL A 185 -13.03 5.45 -4.81
N ASP A 186 -12.65 6.69 -5.13
CA ASP A 186 -13.24 7.45 -6.24
C ASP A 186 -13.05 6.72 -7.59
N LYS A 187 -11.85 6.16 -7.81
CA LYS A 187 -11.55 5.37 -9.01
C LYS A 187 -12.43 4.13 -9.07
N ILE A 188 -12.51 3.37 -7.98
CA ILE A 188 -13.33 2.16 -7.86
C ILE A 188 -14.80 2.44 -8.14
N VAL A 189 -15.37 3.50 -7.57
CA VAL A 189 -16.75 3.91 -7.82
C VAL A 189 -16.96 4.27 -9.29
N SER A 190 -15.99 4.96 -9.90
CA SER A 190 -16.10 5.36 -11.30
C SER A 190 -15.98 4.20 -12.29
N THR A 191 -15.07 3.24 -12.06
CA THR A 191 -14.73 2.16 -12.99
C THR A 191 -15.49 0.86 -12.73
N GLY A 192 -15.97 0.65 -11.51
CA GLY A 192 -16.44 -0.65 -11.04
C GLY A 192 -15.29 -1.56 -10.61
N ILE A 193 -15.65 -2.64 -9.93
CA ILE A 193 -14.76 -3.70 -9.44
C ILE A 193 -15.05 -4.99 -10.19
N GLY A 194 -14.00 -5.67 -10.62
CA GLY A 194 -14.07 -7.05 -11.08
C GLY A 194 -14.23 -8.01 -9.91
N LEU A 195 -15.48 -8.33 -9.61
CA LEU A 195 -15.85 -9.23 -8.53
C LEU A 195 -15.84 -10.68 -9.03
N VAL A 196 -15.03 -11.53 -8.38
CA VAL A 196 -15.11 -12.98 -8.54
C VAL A 196 -16.33 -13.49 -7.78
N LEU A 197 -17.10 -14.38 -8.40
CA LEU A 197 -18.32 -14.88 -7.78
C LEU A 197 -18.02 -15.63 -6.47
N PRO A 198 -18.86 -15.45 -5.42
CA PRO A 198 -18.66 -16.09 -4.11
C PRO A 198 -18.43 -17.61 -4.16
N GLU A 199 -19.03 -18.28 -5.14
CA GLU A 199 -18.99 -19.73 -5.32
C GLU A 199 -17.63 -20.25 -5.81
N ILE A 200 -16.80 -19.37 -6.39
CA ILE A 200 -15.51 -19.73 -7.01
C ILE A 200 -14.35 -18.86 -6.50
N VAL A 201 -14.58 -18.03 -5.47
CA VAL A 201 -13.56 -17.12 -4.92
C VAL A 201 -12.42 -17.87 -4.22
N ASP A 202 -12.58 -19.15 -3.92
CA ASP A 202 -11.47 -20.00 -3.46
C ASP A 202 -10.35 -20.12 -4.51
N GLN A 203 -10.69 -20.08 -5.81
CA GLN A 203 -9.72 -20.21 -6.90
C GLN A 203 -8.73 -19.04 -6.95
N ILE A 204 -9.18 -17.81 -6.66
CA ILE A 204 -8.28 -16.64 -6.59
C ILE A 204 -7.29 -16.83 -5.44
N TYR A 205 -7.77 -17.15 -4.24
CA TYR A 205 -6.89 -17.25 -3.08
C TYR A 205 -5.91 -18.40 -3.20
N GLU A 206 -6.40 -19.59 -3.56
CA GLU A 206 -5.54 -20.76 -3.74
C GLU A 206 -4.54 -20.54 -4.87
N GLY A 207 -4.98 -20.05 -6.03
CA GLY A 207 -4.10 -19.81 -7.18
C GLY A 207 -3.03 -18.76 -6.88
N LEU A 208 -3.42 -17.62 -6.30
CA LEU A 208 -2.49 -16.55 -5.95
C LEU A 208 -1.54 -16.97 -4.83
N HIS A 209 -2.06 -17.50 -3.71
CA HIS A 209 -1.24 -17.79 -2.54
C HIS A 209 -0.31 -18.97 -2.74
N SER A 210 -0.74 -20.04 -3.42
CA SER A 210 0.16 -21.15 -3.77
C SER A 210 1.24 -20.71 -4.75
N HIS A 211 0.94 -19.83 -5.70
CA HIS A 211 1.96 -19.27 -6.58
C HIS A 211 2.97 -18.43 -5.80
N LEU A 212 2.49 -17.54 -4.91
CA LEU A 212 3.34 -16.71 -4.05
C LEU A 212 4.25 -17.54 -3.15
N GLU A 213 3.72 -18.56 -2.47
CA GLU A 213 4.52 -19.51 -1.69
C GLU A 213 5.60 -20.18 -2.56
N ASN A 214 5.24 -20.64 -3.77
CA ASN A 214 6.18 -21.31 -4.68
C ASN A 214 7.32 -20.40 -5.17
N VAL A 215 7.15 -19.08 -5.16
CA VAL A 215 8.21 -18.10 -5.52
C VAL A 215 8.91 -17.50 -4.30
N GLY A 216 8.68 -18.06 -3.11
CA GLY A 216 9.40 -17.70 -1.88
C GLY A 216 8.80 -16.54 -1.09
N ILE A 217 7.52 -16.22 -1.29
CA ILE A 217 6.80 -15.21 -0.48
C ILE A 217 6.20 -15.87 0.76
N ASP A 218 6.48 -15.28 1.92
CA ASP A 218 6.10 -15.83 3.24
C ASP A 218 4.72 -15.39 3.72
N GLY A 219 4.15 -14.35 3.10
CA GLY A 219 2.88 -13.81 3.52
C GLY A 219 2.35 -12.67 2.66
N VAL A 220 1.15 -12.21 3.02
CA VAL A 220 0.44 -11.15 2.27
C VAL A 220 -0.08 -10.01 3.15
N LYS A 221 -0.25 -8.83 2.57
CA LYS A 221 -0.90 -7.68 3.20
C LYS A 221 -2.23 -7.38 2.50
N LEU A 222 -3.35 -7.25 3.24
CA LEU A 222 -4.72 -7.31 2.67
C LEU A 222 -5.56 -6.01 2.86
N LEU A 223 -6.55 -5.80 1.97
CA LEU A 223 -7.53 -4.68 2.00
C LEU A 223 -8.95 -5.05 1.52
N GLU A 224 -10.03 -4.70 2.25
CA GLU A 224 -11.44 -5.03 1.94
C GLU A 224 -12.27 -3.86 1.34
N MET A 225 -13.20 -4.12 0.37
CA MET A 225 -13.97 -3.05 -0.31
C MET A 225 -15.41 -3.34 -0.86
N LEU A 226 -16.15 -4.42 -0.53
CA LEU A 226 -17.46 -4.69 -1.20
C LEU A 226 -18.62 -5.11 -0.29
N SER A 227 -19.87 -4.71 -0.61
CA SER A 227 -21.00 -4.89 0.31
C SER A 227 -22.43 -5.10 -0.23
N GLU A 228 -22.75 -5.16 -1.53
CA GLU A 228 -24.15 -5.41 -1.93
C GLU A 228 -24.33 -6.19 -3.25
N ASN A 229 -25.41 -7.01 -3.29
CA ASN A 229 -25.91 -7.92 -4.35
C ASN A 229 -25.82 -9.46 -4.13
N TYR A 230 -25.22 -9.94 -3.02
CA TYR A 230 -25.10 -11.39 -2.73
C TYR A 230 -25.67 -11.74 -1.35
N VAL A 231 -27.00 -11.70 -1.19
CA VAL A 231 -27.73 -11.94 0.09
C VAL A 231 -27.41 -10.92 1.21
N GLY A 232 -26.54 -9.95 0.92
CA GLY A 232 -26.12 -8.86 1.81
C GLY A 232 -24.62 -8.91 2.13
N ARG A 233 -24.10 -7.79 2.65
CA ARG A 233 -22.67 -7.61 3.00
C ARG A 233 -22.08 -8.77 3.80
N VAL A 234 -22.82 -9.26 4.80
CA VAL A 234 -22.34 -10.28 5.74
C VAL A 234 -22.12 -11.63 5.06
N GLU A 235 -23.02 -12.05 4.17
CA GLU A 235 -22.88 -13.34 3.47
C GLU A 235 -21.76 -13.29 2.43
N LEU A 236 -21.61 -12.17 1.72
CA LEU A 236 -20.48 -11.94 0.84
C LEU A 236 -19.14 -11.98 1.60
N ALA A 237 -19.06 -11.27 2.74
CA ALA A 237 -17.87 -11.28 3.58
C ALA A 237 -17.54 -12.70 4.08
N LYS A 238 -18.54 -13.48 4.52
CA LYS A 238 -18.32 -14.90 4.88
C LYS A 238 -17.75 -15.71 3.73
N ALA A 239 -18.26 -15.49 2.51
CA ALA A 239 -17.81 -16.19 1.33
C ALA A 239 -16.37 -15.85 0.94
N TYR A 240 -15.91 -14.62 1.21
CA TYR A 240 -14.53 -14.20 0.95
C TYR A 240 -13.56 -14.59 2.09
N TYR A 241 -13.91 -14.31 3.35
CA TYR A 241 -13.04 -14.57 4.50
C TYR A 241 -12.83 -16.06 4.77
N LYS A 242 -13.79 -16.92 4.45
CA LYS A 242 -13.67 -18.38 4.65
C LYS A 242 -12.55 -18.99 3.78
N PRO A 243 -12.55 -18.88 2.45
CA PRO A 243 -11.48 -19.40 1.61
C PRO A 243 -10.16 -18.65 1.82
N LEU A 244 -10.18 -17.34 2.09
CA LEU A 244 -8.98 -16.62 2.53
C LEU A 244 -8.34 -17.28 3.75
N THR A 245 -9.13 -17.54 4.79
CA THR A 245 -8.66 -18.22 6.01
C THR A 245 -8.07 -19.61 5.71
N VAL A 246 -8.69 -20.37 4.81
CA VAL A 246 -8.20 -21.69 4.41
C VAL A 246 -6.86 -21.57 3.68
N SER A 247 -6.77 -20.65 2.72
CA SER A 247 -5.57 -20.43 1.91
C SER A 247 -4.39 -19.97 2.77
N VAL A 248 -4.60 -19.02 3.67
CA VAL A 248 -3.57 -18.51 4.58
C VAL A 248 -3.03 -19.61 5.51
N ARG A 249 -3.91 -20.48 6.00
CA ARG A 249 -3.51 -21.64 6.82
C ARG A 249 -2.71 -22.67 6.06
N LYS A 250 -2.98 -22.81 4.78
CA LYS A 250 -2.30 -23.76 3.91
C LYS A 250 -0.93 -23.24 3.48
N ASN A 251 -0.88 -22.01 2.98
CA ASN A 251 0.26 -21.50 2.21
C ASN A 251 1.17 -20.55 3.01
N PHE A 252 0.68 -19.96 4.10
CA PHE A 252 1.43 -18.95 4.88
C PHE A 252 1.48 -19.27 6.38
N ASN A 253 1.65 -20.56 6.72
CA ASN A 253 1.79 -21.06 8.09
C ASN A 253 0.67 -20.62 9.06
N GLY A 254 -0.51 -20.24 8.55
CA GLY A 254 -1.68 -19.86 9.35
C GLY A 254 -1.71 -18.45 9.90
N ASN A 255 -0.64 -17.67 9.79
CA ASN A 255 -0.62 -16.28 10.27
C ASN A 255 0.30 -15.34 9.46
N GLY A 256 0.80 -15.77 8.29
CA GLY A 256 1.58 -14.90 7.40
C GLY A 256 0.71 -13.88 6.68
N VAL A 257 -0.08 -13.09 7.42
CA VAL A 257 -0.96 -12.06 6.87
C VAL A 257 -1.00 -10.82 7.76
N ILE A 258 -0.95 -9.66 7.13
CA ILE A 258 -1.11 -8.35 7.77
C ILE A 258 -2.36 -7.68 7.20
N ALA A 259 -3.34 -7.37 8.05
CA ALA A 259 -4.48 -6.55 7.63
C ALA A 259 -4.08 -5.07 7.53
N SER A 260 -4.32 -4.44 6.38
CA SER A 260 -3.88 -3.07 6.10
C SER A 260 -4.96 -2.04 6.42
N MET A 261 -6.11 -1.97 5.76
CA MET A 261 -7.20 -1.04 6.18
C MET A 261 -8.48 -1.78 6.59
N GLU A 262 -8.36 -2.94 7.24
CA GLU A 262 -9.54 -3.73 7.60
C GLU A 262 -10.09 -3.30 8.97
N HIS A 263 -10.86 -2.21 8.98
CA HIS A 263 -11.45 -1.62 10.21
C HIS A 263 -12.95 -1.92 10.35
N CYS A 264 -13.51 -2.73 9.45
CA CYS A 264 -14.92 -3.08 9.46
C CYS A 264 -15.24 -4.16 10.49
N ASN A 265 -16.53 -4.31 10.80
CA ASN A 265 -16.99 -5.37 11.70
C ASN A 265 -16.76 -6.77 11.10
N GLU A 266 -16.92 -6.93 9.80
CA GLU A 266 -16.75 -8.21 9.12
C GLU A 266 -15.34 -8.76 9.30
N PHE A 267 -14.32 -7.92 9.13
CA PHE A 267 -12.94 -8.28 9.47
C PHE A 267 -12.82 -8.73 10.93
N MET A 268 -13.31 -7.91 11.88
CA MET A 268 -13.19 -8.20 13.31
C MET A 268 -13.83 -9.53 13.71
N PHE A 269 -14.93 -9.93 13.06
CA PHE A 269 -15.65 -11.17 13.36
C PHE A 269 -15.23 -12.37 12.48
N LEU A 270 -14.72 -12.14 11.27
CA LEU A 270 -14.47 -13.18 10.27
C LEU A 270 -12.98 -13.29 9.91
N GLY A 271 -12.32 -12.18 9.60
CA GLY A 271 -10.91 -12.14 9.20
C GLY A 271 -9.94 -12.51 10.33
N THR A 272 -10.26 -12.10 11.56
CA THR A 272 -9.46 -12.40 12.76
C THR A 272 -9.36 -13.89 13.13
N LYS A 273 -10.08 -14.77 12.42
CA LYS A 273 -9.91 -16.23 12.51
C LYS A 273 -8.57 -16.73 11.98
N ALA A 274 -7.91 -15.95 11.13
CA ALA A 274 -6.58 -16.23 10.59
C ALA A 274 -5.61 -15.05 10.76
N ILE A 275 -6.12 -13.82 10.79
CA ILE A 275 -5.29 -12.61 10.77
C ILE A 275 -5.20 -12.03 12.17
N SER A 276 -4.02 -12.10 12.79
CA SER A 276 -3.80 -11.58 14.14
C SER A 276 -3.10 -10.22 14.19
N LEU A 277 -2.63 -9.69 13.06
CA LEU A 277 -1.92 -8.42 12.96
C LEU A 277 -2.66 -7.50 11.98
N GLY A 278 -3.02 -6.31 12.42
CA GLY A 278 -3.77 -5.38 11.56
C GLY A 278 -3.57 -3.92 11.94
N ARG A 279 -3.66 -3.03 10.95
CA ARG A 279 -3.53 -1.60 11.19
C ARG A 279 -4.70 -1.10 12.05
N VAL A 280 -4.43 -0.07 12.83
CA VAL A 280 -5.41 0.59 13.72
C VAL A 280 -5.50 2.08 13.47
N GLY A 281 -4.94 2.60 12.39
CA GLY A 281 -4.98 4.01 12.01
C GLY A 281 -5.11 4.15 10.51
N ASP A 282 -5.36 5.38 10.06
CA ASP A 282 -5.21 5.72 8.63
C ASP A 282 -3.73 5.68 8.23
N ASP A 283 -3.47 5.85 6.94
CA ASP A 283 -2.10 5.87 6.43
C ASP A 283 -1.29 7.02 7.05
N PHE A 284 0.00 6.74 7.30
CA PHE A 284 0.97 7.78 7.56
C PHE A 284 1.15 8.66 6.31
N TRP A 285 0.75 9.93 6.42
CA TRP A 285 0.96 10.91 5.37
C TRP A 285 2.23 11.71 5.59
N CYS A 286 3.14 11.73 4.62
CA CYS A 286 4.42 12.43 4.75
C CYS A 286 4.30 13.96 4.71
N THR A 287 3.18 14.49 4.20
CA THR A 287 2.96 15.92 3.95
C THR A 287 1.53 16.30 4.31
N ASP A 288 1.36 17.42 5.02
CA ASP A 288 0.04 17.95 5.36
C ASP A 288 -0.65 18.62 4.16
N PRO A 289 -1.96 18.36 3.94
CA PRO A 289 -2.73 18.97 2.85
C PRO A 289 -2.96 20.48 2.99
N SER A 290 -2.99 21.05 4.21
CA SER A 290 -3.17 22.51 4.43
C SER A 290 -3.29 22.96 5.90
N THR A 291 -3.52 22.06 6.85
CA THR A 291 -3.86 22.40 8.24
C THR A 291 -2.65 22.36 9.17
N GLY A 292 -1.77 23.36 9.06
CA GLY A 292 -0.60 23.49 9.94
C GLY A 292 0.52 22.49 9.62
N THR A 293 1.74 22.79 10.07
CA THR A 293 2.89 21.92 9.81
C THR A 293 2.88 20.74 10.78
N PHE A 294 2.86 19.52 10.24
CA PHE A 294 2.91 18.23 10.93
C PHE A 294 1.65 17.83 11.71
N TRP A 295 0.49 18.40 11.37
CA TRP A 295 -0.76 18.06 12.05
C TRP A 295 -1.11 16.58 11.85
N LEU A 296 -1.08 16.07 10.62
CA LEU A 296 -1.36 14.65 10.35
C LEU A 296 -0.46 13.69 11.13
N GLN A 297 0.75 14.11 11.55
CA GLN A 297 1.64 13.28 12.35
C GLN A 297 1.09 13.05 13.76
N GLY A 298 0.61 14.12 14.39
CA GLY A 298 -0.08 14.05 15.68
C GLY A 298 -1.41 13.29 15.58
N CYS A 299 -2.17 13.58 14.52
CA CYS A 299 -3.47 12.94 14.24
C CYS A 299 -3.33 11.43 14.16
N HIS A 300 -2.36 10.97 13.37
CA HIS A 300 -2.05 9.55 13.19
C HIS A 300 -1.77 8.86 14.53
N MET A 301 -1.00 9.48 15.43
CA MET A 301 -0.67 8.89 16.73
C MET A 301 -1.83 8.82 17.70
N VAL A 302 -2.68 9.84 17.74
CA VAL A 302 -3.89 9.77 18.54
C VAL A 302 -4.83 8.71 18.00
N HIS A 303 -5.05 8.64 16.68
CA HIS A 303 -5.90 7.62 16.07
C HIS A 303 -5.38 6.20 16.38
N CYS A 304 -4.09 5.93 16.15
CA CYS A 304 -3.49 4.64 16.45
C CYS A 304 -3.62 4.27 17.94
N ALA A 305 -3.35 5.20 18.86
CA ALA A 305 -3.43 4.94 20.29
C ALA A 305 -4.87 4.64 20.74
N TYR A 306 -5.84 5.46 20.34
CA TYR A 306 -7.23 5.29 20.77
C TYR A 306 -7.90 4.10 20.11
N HIS A 307 -7.64 3.84 18.83
CA HIS A 307 -8.16 2.65 18.16
C HIS A 307 -7.56 1.36 18.73
N SER A 308 -6.30 1.38 19.22
CA SER A 308 -5.70 0.24 19.92
C SER A 308 -6.49 -0.19 21.16
N LEU A 309 -7.21 0.73 21.81
CA LEU A 309 -8.09 0.40 22.95
C LEU A 309 -9.21 -0.57 22.57
N SER A 310 -9.78 -0.41 21.37
CA SER A 310 -10.87 -1.24 20.87
C SER A 310 -10.34 -2.44 20.09
N MET A 311 -9.54 -2.18 19.05
CA MET A 311 -9.07 -3.18 18.09
C MET A 311 -8.02 -4.11 18.68
N GLY A 312 -7.25 -3.65 19.68
CA GLY A 312 -6.24 -4.45 20.37
C GLY A 312 -6.76 -5.72 21.05
N ASN A 313 -8.08 -5.78 21.32
CA ASN A 313 -8.74 -6.96 21.89
C ASN A 313 -8.96 -8.09 20.86
N PHE A 314 -8.82 -7.80 19.57
CA PHE A 314 -9.03 -8.74 18.48
C PHE A 314 -7.73 -9.09 17.75
N ILE A 315 -6.86 -8.08 17.58
CA ILE A 315 -5.62 -8.17 16.81
C ILE A 315 -4.49 -7.42 17.53
N ARG A 316 -3.24 -7.73 17.16
CA ARG A 316 -2.09 -6.92 17.47
C ARG A 316 -2.15 -5.62 16.64
N PRO A 317 -2.18 -4.45 17.28
CA PRO A 317 -2.20 -3.16 16.57
C PRO A 317 -0.92 -2.93 15.76
N ASN A 318 -1.09 -2.58 14.49
CA ASN A 318 -0.04 -2.07 13.61
C ASN A 318 -0.24 -0.54 13.46
N TRP A 319 0.78 0.24 13.80
CA TRP A 319 0.73 1.71 13.81
C TRP A 319 1.23 2.34 12.51
N ASP A 320 1.30 1.53 11.46
CA ASP A 320 1.74 1.90 10.12
C ASP A 320 3.22 2.30 10.03
N MET A 321 3.69 2.34 8.79
CA MET A 321 5.03 2.79 8.44
C MET A 321 5.29 4.26 8.78
N PHE A 322 6.56 4.66 8.72
CA PHE A 322 6.97 6.05 8.79
C PHE A 322 8.25 6.28 7.97
N GLN A 323 8.59 7.54 7.73
CA GLN A 323 9.87 7.92 7.12
C GLN A 323 10.84 8.44 8.18
N SER A 324 12.03 7.85 8.26
CA SER A 324 13.10 8.24 9.18
C SER A 324 13.74 9.60 8.84
N THR A 325 13.49 10.09 7.62
CA THR A 325 13.87 11.45 7.18
C THR A 325 12.78 12.49 7.39
N ASN A 326 11.59 12.09 7.86
CA ASN A 326 10.53 13.04 8.16
C ASN A 326 10.97 13.98 9.30
N PRO A 327 10.62 15.28 9.29
CA PRO A 327 10.93 16.18 10.40
C PRO A 327 10.42 15.70 11.77
N CYS A 328 9.39 14.84 11.80
CA CYS A 328 8.83 14.25 13.01
C CYS A 328 9.35 12.83 13.28
N ALA A 329 10.42 12.39 12.62
CA ALA A 329 10.86 11.00 12.68
C ALA A 329 11.20 10.52 14.09
N GLU A 330 11.79 11.35 14.96
CA GLU A 330 12.07 10.95 16.34
C GLU A 330 10.79 10.61 17.13
N PHE A 331 9.74 11.38 16.91
CA PHE A 331 8.40 11.15 17.46
C PHE A 331 7.80 9.84 16.93
N HIS A 332 7.96 9.54 15.63
CA HIS A 332 7.52 8.27 15.05
C HIS A 332 8.33 7.07 15.57
N VAL A 333 9.65 7.20 15.68
CA VAL A 333 10.53 6.15 16.21
C VAL A 333 10.16 5.80 17.64
N ALA A 334 10.01 6.81 18.52
CA ALA A 334 9.64 6.58 19.91
C ALA A 334 8.25 5.94 20.06
N SER A 335 7.26 6.42 19.29
CA SER A 335 5.91 5.86 19.32
C SER A 335 5.84 4.42 18.79
N ARG A 336 6.58 4.08 17.73
CA ARG A 336 6.63 2.70 17.22
C ARG A 336 7.35 1.76 18.20
N ALA A 337 8.42 2.23 18.83
CA ALA A 337 9.15 1.45 19.84
C ALA A 337 8.25 1.00 21.00
N ILE A 338 7.38 1.88 21.50
CA ILE A 338 6.44 1.55 22.58
C ILE A 338 5.14 0.89 22.08
N SER A 339 4.80 1.00 20.79
CA SER A 339 3.53 0.52 20.24
C SER A 339 3.25 -0.96 20.50
N GLY A 340 4.31 -1.78 20.61
CA GLY A 340 4.22 -3.23 20.63
C GLY A 340 3.90 -3.86 19.27
N GLY A 341 3.60 -3.05 18.25
CA GLY A 341 3.42 -3.49 16.88
C GLY A 341 4.75 -3.60 16.13
N PRO A 342 4.68 -4.02 14.86
CA PRO A 342 5.83 -4.00 13.96
C PRO A 342 6.29 -2.56 13.66
N ILE A 343 7.55 -2.41 13.28
CA ILE A 343 8.16 -1.13 12.92
C ILE A 343 8.58 -1.19 11.45
N TYR A 344 7.92 -0.40 10.60
CA TYR A 344 8.23 -0.32 9.18
C TYR A 344 8.79 1.05 8.80
N VAL A 345 9.75 1.06 7.89
CA VAL A 345 10.36 2.28 7.36
C VAL A 345 10.12 2.34 5.85
N SER A 346 9.62 3.48 5.36
CA SER A 346 9.28 3.70 3.94
C SER A 346 10.12 4.81 3.29
N ASP A 347 11.36 4.95 3.75
CA ASP A 347 12.30 5.91 3.19
C ASP A 347 12.63 5.61 1.74
N VAL A 348 13.02 6.66 1.02
CA VAL A 348 13.68 6.50 -0.28
C VAL A 348 14.98 5.72 -0.09
N VAL A 349 15.20 4.71 -0.93
CA VAL A 349 16.42 3.87 -0.92
C VAL A 349 17.68 4.73 -0.91
N GLY A 350 18.60 4.40 -0.02
CA GLY A 350 19.86 5.13 0.17
C GLY A 350 19.74 6.46 0.92
N LYS A 351 18.54 6.85 1.38
CA LYS A 351 18.32 8.09 2.15
C LYS A 351 17.94 7.85 3.60
N HIS A 352 18.09 6.64 4.12
CA HIS A 352 17.79 6.31 5.51
C HIS A 352 18.55 7.18 6.51
N ASN A 353 17.86 7.66 7.55
CA ASN A 353 18.48 8.24 8.73
C ASN A 353 19.01 7.12 9.64
N LEU A 354 20.11 6.49 9.23
CA LEU A 354 20.71 5.36 9.96
C LEU A 354 21.05 5.67 11.43
N PRO A 355 21.59 6.86 11.80
CA PRO A 355 21.81 7.20 13.19
C PRO A 355 20.56 7.13 14.06
N LEU A 356 19.40 7.54 13.51
CA LEU A 356 18.12 7.46 14.21
C LEU A 356 17.61 6.01 14.27
N LEU A 357 17.63 5.28 13.15
CA LEU A 357 17.15 3.89 13.10
C LEU A 357 17.94 2.95 14.02
N ARG A 358 19.27 3.13 14.13
CA ARG A 358 20.11 2.35 15.04
C ARG A 358 19.72 2.47 16.51
N ARG A 359 18.93 3.47 16.90
CA ARG A 359 18.40 3.58 18.28
C ARG A 359 17.36 2.50 18.59
N LEU A 360 16.77 1.86 17.57
CA LEU A 360 15.80 0.77 17.72
C LEU A 360 16.43 -0.62 17.71
N VAL A 361 17.64 -0.74 17.17
CA VAL A 361 18.26 -2.02 16.79
C VAL A 361 19.35 -2.40 17.80
N LEU A 362 19.28 -3.62 18.32
CA LEU A 362 20.28 -4.21 19.19
C LEU A 362 21.51 -4.66 18.39
N PRO A 363 22.67 -4.90 19.04
CA PRO A 363 23.90 -5.30 18.34
C PRO A 363 23.79 -6.58 17.49
N ASP A 364 22.83 -7.45 17.79
CA ASP A 364 22.55 -8.67 17.02
C ASP A 364 21.57 -8.47 15.86
N GLY A 365 21.13 -7.24 15.62
CA GLY A 365 20.16 -6.89 14.57
C GLY A 365 18.70 -7.00 14.98
N THR A 366 18.40 -7.51 16.18
CA THR A 366 17.02 -7.61 16.67
C THR A 366 16.51 -6.28 17.23
N ILE A 367 15.19 -6.18 17.45
CA ILE A 367 14.56 -5.02 18.10
C ILE A 367 13.91 -5.44 19.42
N LEU A 368 13.85 -4.51 20.38
CA LEU A 368 13.07 -4.71 21.59
C LEU A 368 11.58 -4.52 21.28
N GLY A 369 10.76 -5.49 21.68
CA GLY A 369 9.31 -5.42 21.58
C GLY A 369 8.66 -5.38 22.96
N CYS A 370 7.66 -4.51 23.13
CA CYS A 370 6.80 -4.54 24.31
C CYS A 370 5.89 -5.79 24.31
N GLU A 371 5.53 -6.27 25.50
CA GLU A 371 4.71 -7.48 25.67
C GLU A 371 3.28 -7.28 25.16
N TYR A 372 2.67 -6.13 25.46
CA TYR A 372 1.33 -5.77 24.99
C TYR A 372 1.38 -4.74 23.87
N TYR A 373 0.27 -4.07 23.63
CA TYR A 373 0.16 -2.94 22.71
C TYR A 373 -0.03 -1.64 23.48
N ALA A 374 0.42 -0.54 22.89
CA ALA A 374 0.34 0.76 23.55
C ALA A 374 -1.11 1.24 23.68
N LEU A 375 -1.43 1.75 24.85
CA LEU A 375 -2.74 2.31 25.18
C LEU A 375 -2.60 3.74 25.72
N PRO A 376 -3.60 4.61 25.53
CA PRO A 376 -3.67 5.87 26.25
C PRO A 376 -3.63 5.63 27.76
N THR A 377 -2.93 6.48 28.50
CA THR A 377 -3.02 6.45 29.96
C THR A 377 -4.41 6.87 30.41
N ARG A 378 -4.84 6.38 31.58
CA ARG A 378 -6.19 6.60 32.11
C ARG A 378 -6.58 8.08 32.20
N ASP A 379 -5.62 8.95 32.49
CA ASP A 379 -5.83 10.38 32.66
C ASP A 379 -5.89 11.16 31.34
N CYS A 380 -5.58 10.53 30.20
CA CYS A 380 -5.78 11.09 28.87
C CYS A 380 -6.99 10.51 28.14
N LEU A 381 -7.58 9.42 28.65
CA LEU A 381 -8.55 8.60 27.91
C LEU A 381 -9.79 9.37 27.39
N PHE A 382 -10.22 10.41 28.10
CA PHE A 382 -11.38 11.24 27.73
C PHE A 382 -11.00 12.66 27.30
N GLU A 383 -9.72 12.91 27.10
CA GLU A 383 -9.20 14.20 26.63
C GLU A 383 -9.09 14.21 25.10
N ASP A 384 -9.04 15.41 24.52
CA ASP A 384 -8.85 15.63 23.07
C ASP A 384 -7.48 16.29 22.82
N PRO A 385 -6.39 15.51 22.91
CA PRO A 385 -5.03 16.04 22.82
C PRO A 385 -4.68 16.55 21.41
N LEU A 386 -5.62 16.46 20.45
CA LEU A 386 -5.48 16.99 19.10
C LEU A 386 -5.96 18.44 18.99
N HIS A 387 -7.04 18.78 19.69
CA HIS A 387 -7.71 20.07 19.49
C HIS A 387 -7.65 20.99 20.70
N ASP A 388 -7.52 20.47 21.91
CA ASP A 388 -7.66 21.28 23.13
C ASP A 388 -6.45 22.18 23.43
N GLY A 389 -5.28 21.87 22.84
CA GLY A 389 -4.03 22.61 23.02
C GLY A 389 -3.45 22.60 24.44
N ASN A 390 -4.02 21.82 25.36
CA ASN A 390 -3.67 21.78 26.79
C ASN A 390 -3.20 20.39 27.22
N ASN A 391 -3.82 19.34 26.69
CA ASN A 391 -3.50 17.97 27.03
C ASN A 391 -2.49 17.37 26.05
N ILE A 392 -1.63 16.52 26.57
CA ILE A 392 -0.68 15.74 25.79
C ILE A 392 -1.16 14.29 25.73
N LEU A 393 -0.91 13.62 24.61
CA LEU A 393 -1.16 12.19 24.49
C LEU A 393 -0.12 11.45 25.33
N LYS A 394 -0.54 10.73 26.35
CA LYS A 394 0.33 9.81 27.08
C LYS A 394 -0.07 8.40 26.75
N ILE A 395 0.90 7.61 26.29
CA ILE A 395 0.71 6.20 25.99
C ILE A 395 1.63 5.35 26.85
N TRP A 396 1.21 4.14 27.14
CA TRP A 396 1.99 3.21 27.95
C TRP A 396 1.92 1.80 27.40
N ASN A 397 2.96 1.03 27.65
CA ASN A 397 3.04 -0.39 27.35
C ASN A 397 3.96 -1.09 28.36
N PHE A 398 4.01 -2.41 28.34
CA PHE A 398 4.79 -3.21 29.29
C PHE A 398 6.04 -3.79 28.64
N ASN A 399 7.17 -3.70 29.32
CA ASN A 399 8.41 -4.36 28.94
C ASN A 399 8.98 -5.18 30.11
N LYS A 400 9.18 -6.48 29.89
CA LYS A 400 9.66 -7.42 30.90
C LYS A 400 11.18 -7.39 31.11
N ALA A 401 11.93 -6.71 30.23
CA ALA A 401 13.40 -6.72 30.24
C ALA A 401 14.02 -6.05 31.48
N SER A 402 13.25 -5.26 32.23
CA SER A 402 13.65 -4.79 33.55
C SER A 402 13.20 -5.80 34.61
N ASN A 403 14.13 -6.33 35.41
CA ASN A 403 13.87 -7.19 36.57
C ASN A 403 12.99 -6.54 37.67
N ASN A 404 12.42 -5.36 37.40
CA ASN A 404 11.37 -4.69 38.16
C ASN A 404 10.22 -4.47 37.17
N PHE A 405 9.02 -4.99 37.46
CA PHE A 405 7.77 -4.76 36.73
C PHE A 405 7.72 -3.40 35.99
N GLY A 406 8.18 -3.36 34.73
CA GLY A 406 8.48 -2.13 34.02
C GLY A 406 7.32 -1.69 33.14
N THR A 407 6.52 -0.76 33.63
CA THR A 407 5.62 0.02 32.77
C THR A 407 6.44 1.09 32.06
N GLU A 408 6.53 1.01 30.74
CA GLU A 408 7.07 2.08 29.92
C GLU A 408 5.94 3.09 29.66
N ILE A 409 6.22 4.38 29.89
CA ILE A 409 5.28 5.47 29.61
C ILE A 409 5.98 6.46 28.69
N LEU A 410 5.33 6.76 27.57
CA LEU A 410 5.76 7.77 26.63
C LEU A 410 4.74 8.90 26.60
N SER A 411 5.22 10.11 26.89
CA SER A 411 4.44 11.35 26.74
C SER A 411 4.75 11.96 25.38
N LEU A 412 3.71 12.12 24.56
CA LEU A 412 3.76 12.63 23.20
C LEU A 412 2.95 13.93 23.15
N CYS A 413 3.55 15.02 22.68
CA CYS A 413 2.81 16.23 22.34
C CYS A 413 2.32 16.13 20.89
N PRO A 414 1.03 15.88 20.61
CA PRO A 414 0.55 15.72 19.23
C PRO A 414 0.50 17.06 18.49
N MET A 415 0.41 18.14 19.25
CA MET A 415 0.54 19.52 18.78
C MET A 415 2.02 19.83 18.56
N LEU A 416 2.55 19.40 17.42
CA LEU A 416 3.90 19.73 16.97
C LEU A 416 3.95 21.19 16.50
N LYS A 417 3.76 22.13 17.44
CA LYS A 417 4.09 23.54 17.19
C LYS A 417 5.61 23.63 17.07
N LYS A 418 6.06 24.35 16.03
CA LYS A 418 7.47 24.62 15.67
C LYS A 418 8.36 25.07 16.84
N GLU A 419 7.79 25.46 17.97
CA GLU A 419 8.46 25.99 19.16
C GLU A 419 8.86 24.93 20.19
N ILE A 420 8.46 23.66 20.05
CA ILE A 420 8.80 22.57 21.00
C ILE A 420 9.92 21.65 20.47
N ILE A 421 10.34 21.83 19.21
CA ILE A 421 11.50 21.12 18.64
C ILE A 421 12.72 22.05 18.78
N GLY A 422 13.35 22.03 19.95
CA GLY A 422 14.54 22.81 20.28
C GLY A 422 15.39 22.11 21.32
#